data_AF-A0A1E7I1L8-F1
#
_entry.id   AF-A0A1E7I1L8-F1
#
_cell.length_a   1.000
_cell.length_b   1.000
_cell.length_c   1.000
_cell.angle_alpha   90.00
_cell.angle_beta   90.00
_cell.angle_gamma   90.00
#
_symmetry.space_group_name_H-M   'P 1'
#
loop_
_entity.id
_entity.type
_entity.pdbx_description
1 polymer ?
#
loop_
_entity_poly.entity_id
_entity_poly.type
_entity_poly.pdbx_seq_one_letter_code
_entity_poly.pdbx_strand_id
1 'polypeptide(L)'
;MKKLHLDSEYRDRWIEFHLADGTIEDSRLRNWRQVNWSQVIRIVAHLRKHTHIVKSTDPRFLTFMNFRWGGQEAMYGAGEYIGHRQIKIWTIGWTDGVQCFLKDIDFKTGQLIKDYTAPLSLFPGHIHPDIKDRI
;
A
#
# COMPACT_ATOMS: atom_id res chain seq x y z
N MET A 1 -0.96 -13.07 -23.48
CA MET A 1 -0.41 -13.01 -22.11
C MET A 1 -1.09 -14.04 -21.23
N LYS A 2 -0.35 -15.02 -20.68
CA LYS A 2 -0.85 -15.90 -19.62
C LYS A 2 -1.16 -15.00 -18.41
N LYS A 3 -2.45 -14.81 -18.10
CA LYS A 3 -2.89 -14.17 -16.85
C LYS A 3 -2.46 -15.11 -15.72
N LEU A 4 -1.35 -14.82 -15.07
CA LEU A 4 -0.96 -15.54 -13.85
C LEU A 4 -2.07 -15.33 -12.82
N HIS A 5 -2.43 -16.42 -12.15
CA HIS A 5 -3.47 -16.51 -11.13
C HIS A 5 -3.54 -15.25 -10.28
N LEU A 6 -4.53 -14.41 -10.53
CA LEU A 6 -5.06 -13.55 -9.50
C LEU A 6 -6.56 -13.78 -9.43
N ASP A 7 -6.95 -14.17 -8.23
CA ASP A 7 -8.31 -14.35 -7.75
C ASP A 7 -9.24 -13.26 -8.31
N SER A 8 -10.50 -13.59 -8.53
CA SER A 8 -11.55 -12.64 -8.92
C SER A 8 -11.52 -11.35 -8.09
N GLU A 9 -11.07 -11.45 -6.84
CA GLU A 9 -10.87 -10.37 -5.88
C GLU A 9 -9.90 -9.25 -6.36
N TYR A 10 -8.95 -9.54 -7.26
CA TYR A 10 -7.93 -8.60 -7.73
C TYR A 10 -8.12 -8.11 -9.17
N ARG A 11 -9.20 -8.54 -9.84
CA ARG A 11 -9.46 -8.15 -11.24
C ARG A 11 -9.50 -6.63 -11.44
N ASP A 12 -10.11 -5.94 -10.48
CA ASP A 12 -10.25 -4.49 -10.45
C ASP A 12 -9.39 -3.85 -9.34
N ARG A 13 -8.38 -4.56 -8.83
CA ARG A 13 -7.55 -4.09 -7.71
C ARG A 13 -6.09 -4.51 -7.92
N TRP A 14 -5.24 -3.57 -8.26
CA TRP A 14 -3.82 -3.82 -8.50
C TRP A 14 -2.95 -2.65 -8.08
N ILE A 15 -1.65 -2.92 -7.93
CA ILE A 15 -0.61 -1.90 -7.79
C ILE A 15 0.31 -1.93 -9.00
N GLU A 16 0.71 -0.74 -9.41
CA GLU A 16 1.83 -0.51 -10.29
C GLU A 16 3.01 0.05 -9.50
N PHE A 17 4.17 -0.58 -9.66
CA PHE A 17 5.44 -0.10 -9.16
C PHE A 17 6.21 0.52 -10.33
N HIS A 18 6.42 1.83 -10.26
CA HIS A 18 7.10 2.58 -11.31
C HIS A 18 8.57 2.69 -10.91
N LEU A 19 9.47 2.13 -11.73
CA LEU A 19 10.89 2.06 -11.49
C LEU A 19 11.64 3.23 -12.15
N ALA A 20 12.84 3.53 -11.63
CA ALA A 20 13.69 4.63 -12.10
C ALA A 20 14.18 4.47 -13.55
N ASP A 21 14.23 3.24 -14.06
CA ASP A 21 14.57 2.93 -15.45
C ASP A 21 13.40 3.12 -16.44
N GLY A 22 12.23 3.51 -15.94
CA GLY A 22 10.99 3.67 -16.71
C GLY A 22 10.12 2.41 -16.78
N THR A 23 10.57 1.28 -16.21
CA THR A 23 9.79 0.05 -16.14
C THR A 23 8.59 0.22 -15.21
N ILE A 24 7.43 -0.32 -15.61
CA ILE A 24 6.24 -0.41 -14.76
C ILE A 24 5.97 -1.88 -14.47
N GLU A 25 6.04 -2.24 -13.19
CA GLU A 25 5.73 -3.59 -12.74
C GLU A 25 4.32 -3.64 -12.15
N ASP A 26 3.45 -4.40 -12.82
CA ASP A 26 2.06 -4.58 -12.43
C ASP A 26 1.92 -5.81 -11.52
N SER A 27 1.33 -5.61 -10.33
CA SER A 27 1.07 -6.67 -9.35
C SER A 27 0.21 -7.83 -9.87
N ARG A 28 -0.50 -7.64 -10.99
CA ARG A 28 -1.26 -8.68 -11.71
C ARG A 28 -0.39 -9.65 -12.49
N LEU A 29 0.84 -9.24 -12.78
CA LEU A 29 1.79 -9.99 -13.60
C LEU A 29 3.01 -10.40 -12.80
N ARG A 30 3.41 -9.61 -11.81
CA ARG A 30 4.60 -9.80 -10.98
C ARG A 30 4.24 -9.75 -9.51
N ASN A 31 4.74 -10.71 -8.73
CA ASN A 31 4.54 -10.67 -7.28
C ASN A 31 5.36 -9.49 -6.71
N TRP A 32 4.81 -8.77 -5.72
CA TRP A 32 5.49 -7.63 -5.09
C TRP A 32 6.87 -8.00 -4.50
N ARG A 33 7.07 -9.27 -4.11
CA ARG A 33 8.36 -9.81 -3.63
C ARG A 33 9.45 -9.90 -4.69
N GLN A 34 9.08 -9.78 -5.97
CA GLN A 34 9.98 -9.89 -7.11
C GLN A 34 10.26 -8.51 -7.73
N VAL A 35 9.69 -7.45 -7.15
CA VAL A 35 9.89 -6.08 -7.61
C VAL A 35 11.25 -5.60 -7.13
N ASN A 36 11.98 -4.88 -7.98
CA ASN A 36 13.22 -4.23 -7.54
C ASN A 36 12.91 -2.98 -6.70
N TRP A 37 12.67 -3.16 -5.40
CA TRP A 37 12.26 -2.09 -4.48
C TRP A 37 13.25 -0.93 -4.39
N SER A 38 14.53 -1.18 -4.64
CA SER A 38 15.54 -0.13 -4.65
C SER A 38 15.41 0.85 -5.82
N GLN A 39 14.68 0.48 -6.87
CA GLN A 39 14.43 1.32 -8.03
C GLN A 39 13.02 1.93 -8.05
N VAL A 40 12.14 1.58 -7.11
CA VAL A 40 10.78 2.13 -7.10
C VAL A 40 10.83 3.61 -6.77
N ILE A 41 10.26 4.44 -7.65
CA ILE A 41 10.16 5.90 -7.50
C ILE A 41 8.73 6.38 -7.30
N ARG A 42 7.74 5.52 -7.57
CA ARG A 42 6.31 5.81 -7.40
C ARG A 42 5.51 4.52 -7.28
N ILE A 43 4.53 4.51 -6.39
CA ILE A 43 3.49 3.48 -6.30
C ILE A 43 2.17 4.07 -6.76
N VAL A 44 1.45 3.35 -7.62
CA VAL A 44 0.07 3.67 -8.00
C VAL A 44 -0.82 2.48 -7.64
N ALA A 45 -1.77 2.69 -6.74
CA ALA A 45 -2.76 1.69 -6.38
C ALA A 45 -4.08 1.98 -7.08
N HIS A 46 -4.53 1.03 -7.88
CA HIS A 46 -5.84 1.06 -8.53
C HIS A 46 -6.77 0.13 -7.76
N LEU A 47 -7.84 0.69 -7.19
CA LEU A 47 -8.86 -0.07 -6.49
C LEU A 47 -10.24 0.37 -6.99
N ARG A 48 -10.90 -0.49 -7.76
CA ARG A 48 -12.18 -0.22 -8.41
C ARG A 48 -12.10 1.00 -9.33
N LYS A 49 -12.79 2.09 -8.97
CA LYS A 49 -12.82 3.36 -9.72
C LYS A 49 -11.87 4.41 -9.14
N HIS A 50 -11.10 4.05 -8.12
CA HIS A 50 -10.19 4.95 -7.42
C HIS A 50 -8.74 4.62 -7.75
N THR A 51 -7.95 5.69 -7.90
CA THR A 51 -6.51 5.62 -8.11
C THR A 51 -5.84 6.44 -7.02
N HIS A 52 -4.92 5.81 -6.29
CA HIS A 52 -4.15 6.43 -5.22
C HIS A 52 -2.67 6.41 -5.58
N ILE A 53 -2.02 7.55 -5.49
CA ILE A 53 -0.63 7.71 -5.91
C ILE A 53 0.21 8.06 -4.69
N VAL A 54 1.32 7.36 -4.53
CA VAL A 54 2.38 7.70 -3.58
C VAL A 54 3.67 7.93 -4.34
N LYS A 55 4.23 9.12 -4.17
CA LYS A 55 5.56 9.53 -4.60
C LYS A 55 6.14 10.39 -3.48
N SER A 56 7.46 10.43 -3.35
CA SER A 56 8.11 11.33 -2.41
C SER A 56 9.16 12.15 -3.13
N THR A 57 9.21 13.44 -2.81
CA THR A 57 10.31 14.35 -3.12
C THR A 57 11.01 14.81 -1.83
N ASP A 58 10.65 14.21 -0.68
CA ASP A 58 11.26 14.53 0.59
C ASP A 58 12.70 13.99 0.60
N PRO A 59 13.71 14.79 0.96
CA PRO A 59 15.10 14.35 0.98
C PRO A 59 15.38 13.24 2.00
N ARG A 60 14.49 13.03 2.97
CA ARG A 60 14.59 11.95 3.96
C ARG A 60 14.01 10.63 3.46
N PHE A 61 13.36 10.61 2.29
CA PHE A 61 12.79 9.40 1.73
C PHE A 61 13.85 8.30 1.61
N LEU A 62 13.59 7.14 2.24
CA LEU A 62 14.43 5.96 2.08
C LEU A 62 13.80 4.93 1.16
N THR A 63 12.51 4.65 1.36
CA THR A 63 11.83 3.64 0.55
C THR A 63 10.30 3.74 0.63
N PHE A 64 9.64 3.11 -0.34
CA PHE A 64 8.19 2.95 -0.33
C PHE A 64 7.76 1.75 0.53
N MET A 65 6.52 1.80 0.98
CA MET A 65 5.86 0.73 1.71
C MET A 65 4.58 0.32 1.00
N ASN A 66 4.32 -0.98 0.95
CA ASN A 66 3.10 -1.56 0.42
C ASN A 66 2.77 -2.84 1.19
N PHE A 67 1.62 -2.85 1.86
CA PHE A 67 1.16 -4.03 2.57
C PHE A 67 -0.36 -4.05 2.70
N ARG A 68 -0.87 -5.19 3.13
CA ARG A 68 -2.30 -5.38 3.38
C ARG A 68 -2.48 -5.87 4.79
N TRP A 69 -3.55 -5.41 5.42
CA TRP A 69 -3.93 -5.91 6.73
C TRP A 69 -5.46 -5.94 6.84
N GLY A 70 -5.96 -6.80 7.71
CA GLY A 70 -7.36 -6.92 8.03
C GLY A 70 -7.57 -6.55 9.50
N GLY A 71 -8.74 -6.02 9.81
CA GLY A 71 -9.07 -5.64 11.16
C GLY A 71 -10.54 -5.30 11.32
N GLN A 72 -10.83 -4.58 12.39
CA GLN A 72 -12.17 -4.11 12.73
C GLN A 72 -12.14 -2.59 12.86
N GLU A 73 -13.07 -1.92 12.20
CA GLU A 73 -13.27 -0.48 12.31
C GLU A 73 -14.57 -0.21 13.08
N ALA A 74 -14.49 0.63 14.11
CA ALA A 74 -15.64 1.07 14.87
C ALA A 74 -16.57 1.89 13.97
N MET A 75 -17.86 1.56 13.98
CA MET A 75 -18.90 2.28 13.26
C MET A 75 -19.68 3.14 14.25
N TYR A 76 -20.01 4.36 13.81
CA TYR A 76 -20.84 5.28 14.58
C TYR A 76 -22.07 5.68 13.76
N GLY A 77 -23.25 5.62 14.37
CA GLY A 77 -24.52 6.08 13.81
C GLY A 77 -25.12 7.13 14.73
N ALA A 78 -25.49 8.31 14.21
CA ALA A 78 -25.97 9.45 15.00
C ALA A 78 -25.04 9.85 16.17
N GLY A 79 -23.73 9.62 16.01
CA GLY A 79 -22.73 9.89 17.06
C GLY A 79 -22.56 8.77 18.10
N GLU A 80 -23.41 7.75 18.07
CA GLU A 80 -23.32 6.59 18.97
C GLU A 80 -22.58 5.44 18.31
N TYR A 81 -21.78 4.70 19.10
CA TYR A 81 -21.11 3.50 18.62
C TYR A 81 -22.14 2.39 18.34
N ILE A 82 -22.15 1.86 17.11
CA ILE A 82 -23.13 0.86 16.64
C ILE A 82 -22.51 -0.52 16.37
N GLY A 83 -21.20 -0.69 16.60
CA GLY A 83 -20.49 -1.95 16.39
C GLY A 83 -19.18 -1.80 15.64
N HIS A 84 -18.61 -2.92 15.24
CA HIS A 84 -17.45 -2.95 14.35
C HIS A 84 -17.84 -3.53 13.00
N ARG A 85 -17.26 -3.00 11.91
CA ARG A 85 -17.25 -3.67 10.61
C ARG A 85 -15.88 -4.30 10.37
N GLN A 86 -15.89 -5.50 9.79
CA GLN A 86 -14.66 -6.10 9.25
C GLN A 86 -14.16 -5.26 8.09
N ILE A 87 -12.90 -4.87 8.14
CA ILE A 87 -12.25 -4.10 7.09
C ILE A 87 -11.02 -4.84 6.57
N LYS A 88 -10.85 -4.80 5.26
CA LYS A 88 -9.59 -5.15 4.59
C LYS A 88 -8.99 -3.85 4.08
N ILE A 89 -7.76 -3.58 4.44
CA ILE A 89 -7.06 -2.35 4.10
C ILE A 89 -5.88 -2.68 3.19
N TRP A 90 -5.72 -1.88 2.15
CA TRP A 90 -4.48 -1.79 1.40
C TRP A 90 -3.76 -0.52 1.81
N THR A 91 -2.57 -0.67 2.39
CA THR A 91 -1.75 0.45 2.82
C THR A 91 -0.60 0.67 1.85
N ILE A 92 -0.45 1.91 1.39
CA ILE A 92 0.67 2.37 0.57
C ILE A 92 1.29 3.61 1.20
N GLY A 93 2.58 3.81 1.05
CA GLY A 93 3.27 4.93 1.68
C GLY A 93 4.76 4.92 1.46
N TRP A 94 5.49 5.64 2.30
CA TRP A 94 6.94 5.63 2.34
C TRP A 94 7.45 5.88 3.76
N THR A 95 8.74 5.64 3.99
CA THR A 95 9.39 5.81 5.29
C THR A 95 10.71 6.55 5.16
N ASP A 96 11.06 7.30 6.21
CA ASP A 96 12.38 7.91 6.40
C ASP A 96 13.30 7.12 7.34
N GLY A 97 12.88 5.90 7.73
CA GLY A 97 13.60 5.04 8.67
C GLY A 97 13.20 5.25 10.13
N VAL A 98 12.50 6.34 10.45
CA VAL A 98 11.99 6.61 11.81
C VAL A 98 10.46 6.68 11.81
N GLN A 99 9.89 7.35 10.82
CA GLN A 99 8.48 7.56 10.61
C GLN A 99 8.05 7.02 9.24
N CYS A 100 6.81 6.55 9.18
CA CYS A 100 6.13 6.16 7.97
C CYS A 100 5.03 7.17 7.67
N PHE A 101 4.88 7.50 6.39
CA PHE A 101 3.86 8.38 5.84
C PHE A 101 2.94 7.53 4.96
N LEU A 102 1.79 7.16 5.52
CA LEU A 102 0.96 6.06 5.03
C LEU A 102 -0.43 6.54 4.61
N LYS A 103 -0.99 5.84 3.61
CA LYS A 103 -2.37 5.94 3.17
C LYS A 103 -3.05 4.60 3.37
N ASP A 104 -4.12 4.56 4.17
CA ASP A 104 -4.96 3.38 4.31
C ASP A 104 -6.16 3.48 3.37
N ILE A 105 -6.29 2.51 2.47
CA ILE A 105 -7.34 2.47 1.47
C ILE A 105 -8.23 1.26 1.75
N ASP A 106 -9.54 1.46 1.82
CA ASP A 106 -10.50 0.37 1.93
C ASP A 106 -10.38 -0.51 0.69
N PHE A 107 -9.98 -1.76 0.89
CA PHE A 107 -9.72 -2.68 -0.19
C PHE A 107 -11.00 -3.03 -0.97
N LYS A 108 -12.16 -3.05 -0.31
CA LYS A 108 -13.44 -3.40 -0.92
C LYS A 108 -13.94 -2.28 -1.82
N THR A 109 -13.96 -1.04 -1.32
CA THR A 109 -14.55 0.14 -1.96
C THR A 109 -13.55 0.92 -2.80
N GLY A 110 -12.27 0.88 -2.44
CA GLY A 110 -11.21 1.74 -3.00
C GLY A 110 -11.18 3.15 -2.40
N GLN A 111 -12.03 3.45 -1.40
CA GLN A 111 -12.04 4.77 -0.76
C GLN A 111 -10.82 4.94 0.16
N LEU A 112 -10.25 6.15 0.16
CA LEU A 112 -9.26 6.52 1.15
C LEU A 112 -9.95 6.57 2.53
N ILE A 113 -9.41 5.82 3.49
CA ILE A 113 -9.87 5.85 4.88
C ILE A 113 -9.16 6.99 5.60
N LYS A 114 -7.83 7.02 5.51
CA LYS A 114 -6.99 8.03 6.16
C LYS A 114 -5.61 8.14 5.53
N ASP A 115 -5.05 9.33 5.62
CA ASP A 115 -3.62 9.61 5.50
C ASP A 115 -3.06 9.87 6.90
N TYR A 116 -1.92 9.29 7.25
CA TYR A 116 -1.35 9.44 8.59
C TYR A 116 0.16 9.24 8.62
N THR A 117 0.76 9.77 9.69
CA THR A 117 2.16 9.55 10.05
C THR A 117 2.22 8.69 11.30
N ALA A 118 3.13 7.72 11.33
CA ALA A 118 3.31 6.83 12.47
C ALA A 118 4.76 6.38 12.60
N PRO A 119 5.24 6.01 13.81
CA PRO A 119 6.57 5.43 13.98
C PRO A 119 6.74 4.14 13.19
N LEU A 120 7.91 3.95 12.57
CA LEU A 120 8.23 2.72 11.84
C LEU A 120 8.23 1.48 12.74
N SER A 121 8.51 1.65 14.04
CA SER A 121 8.48 0.58 15.04
C SER A 121 7.11 -0.11 15.18
N LEU A 122 6.03 0.49 14.69
CA LEU A 122 4.70 -0.13 14.63
C LEU A 122 4.51 -1.05 13.42
N PHE A 123 5.41 -1.00 12.43
CA PHE A 123 5.34 -1.76 11.18
C PHE A 123 6.60 -2.57 10.83
N PRO A 124 7.30 -3.21 11.80
CA PRO A 124 8.62 -3.83 11.55
C PRO A 124 8.56 -5.01 10.55
N GLY A 125 7.41 -5.66 10.42
CA GLY A 125 7.18 -6.76 9.47
C GLY A 125 6.72 -6.33 8.07
N HIS A 126 6.53 -5.03 7.83
CA HIS A 126 5.93 -4.51 6.59
C HIS A 126 6.94 -3.81 5.66
N ILE A 127 8.22 -3.79 6.04
CA ILE A 127 9.30 -3.38 5.16
C ILE A 127 9.67 -4.54 4.24
N HIS A 128 9.86 -4.25 2.96
CA HIS A 128 10.22 -5.27 1.99
C HIS A 128 11.60 -5.89 2.32
N PRO A 129 11.76 -7.23 2.23
CA PRO A 129 13.04 -7.89 2.55
C PRO A 129 14.27 -7.28 1.86
N ASP A 130 14.20 -7.01 0.55
CA ASP A 130 15.32 -6.47 -0.26
C ASP A 130 15.90 -5.12 0.21
N ILE A 131 15.14 -4.38 1.01
CA ILE A 131 15.50 -3.03 1.48
C ILE A 131 15.54 -2.98 3.01
N LYS A 132 15.24 -4.09 3.70
CA LYS A 132 15.12 -4.12 5.16
C LYS A 132 16.42 -3.75 5.85
N ASP A 133 17.56 -4.17 5.31
CA ASP A 133 18.88 -3.90 5.90
C ASP A 133 19.37 -2.46 5.66
N ARG A 134 18.60 -1.64 4.93
CA ARG A 134 18.93 -0.23 4.60
C ARG A 134 18.09 0.78 5.38
N ILE A 135 17.16 0.29 6.20
CA ILE A 135 16.14 1.03 6.94
C ILE A 135 16.43 0.87 8.43
#